data_AF-A0A935ZVA6-F1
#
_entry.id   AF-A0A935ZVA6-F1
#
_cell.length_a   1.000
_cell.length_b   1.000
_cell.length_c   1.000
_cell.angle_alpha   90.00
_cell.angle_beta   90.00
_cell.angle_gamma   90.00
#
_symmetry.space_group_name_H-M   'P 1'
#
loop_
_entity.id
_entity.type
_entity.pdbx_description
1 polymer ?
#
loop_
_entity_poly.entity_id
_entity_poly.type
_entity_poly.pdbx_seq_one_letter_code
_entity_poly.pdbx_strand_id
1 'polypeptide(L)' 'MAENNLHKWVTLAQAQEILGIKRTKMFQLRKNHELKYAVDGHKVYVLRISIDEYLDRHMVVTDFTQLKKGGQHE' A
#
# COMPACT_ATOMS: atom_id res chain seq x y z
N MET A 1 25.19 -8.60 -9.25
CA MET A 1 24.71 -7.24 -9.57
C MET A 1 23.22 -7.21 -9.25
N ALA A 2 22.84 -6.76 -8.05
CA ALA A 2 21.43 -6.65 -7.70
C ALA A 2 20.87 -5.41 -8.39
N GLU A 3 20.07 -5.62 -9.44
CA GLU A 3 19.41 -4.55 -10.18
C GLU A 3 18.51 -3.75 -9.21
N ASN A 4 18.90 -2.50 -8.94
CA ASN A 4 18.09 -1.54 -8.19
C ASN A 4 16.84 -1.16 -9.00
N ASN A 5 15.86 -2.05 -9.06
CA ASN A 5 14.56 -1.84 -9.70
C ASN A 5 13.55 -1.12 -8.76
N LEU A 6 14.05 -0.31 -7.81
CA LEU A 6 13.25 0.42 -6.82
C LEU A 6 12.31 1.45 -7.49
N HIS A 7 12.67 1.95 -8.68
CA HIS A 7 11.86 2.89 -9.46
C HIS A 7 10.90 2.19 -10.45
N LYS A 8 10.62 0.90 -10.27
CA LYS A 8 9.70 0.18 -11.15
C LYS A 8 8.26 0.60 -10.85
N TRP A 9 7.54 1.01 -11.89
CA TRP A 9 6.10 1.25 -11.84
C TRP A 9 5.37 -0.09 -11.99
N VAL A 10 4.49 -0.39 -11.04
CA VAL A 10 3.67 -1.61 -11.06
C VAL A 10 2.21 -1.25 -11.32
N THR A 11 1.47 -2.15 -11.94
CA THR A 11 0.03 -1.96 -12.13
C THR A 11 -0.71 -2.08 -10.80
N LEU A 12 -1.92 -1.54 -10.74
CA LEU A 12 -2.76 -1.64 -9.55
C LEU A 12 -3.00 -3.10 -9.12
N ALA A 13 -3.17 -4.02 -10.07
CA ALA A 13 -3.30 -5.45 -9.79
C ALA A 13 -2.04 -6.02 -9.10
N GLN A 14 -0.86 -5.75 -9.64
CA GLN A 14 0.40 -6.18 -9.01
C GLN A 14 0.58 -5.55 -7.64
N ALA A 15 0.26 -4.26 -7.48
CA ALA A 15 0.33 -3.58 -6.19
C ALA A 15 -0.58 -4.23 -5.14
N GLN A 16 -1.76 -4.70 -5.55
CA GLN A 16 -2.66 -5.46 -4.67
C GLN A 16 -2.07 -6.81 -4.25
N GLU A 17 -1.42 -7.53 -5.16
CA GLU A 17 -0.75 -8.79 -4.84
C GLU A 17 0.42 -8.59 -3.88
N ILE A 18 1.21 -7.53 -4.09
CA ILE A 18 2.37 -7.20 -3.23
C ILE A 18 1.92 -6.80 -1.83
N LEU A 19 0.89 -5.95 -1.73
CA LEU A 19 0.36 -5.48 -0.46
C LEU A 19 -0.56 -6.49 0.22
N GLY A 20 -1.03 -7.51 -0.50
CA GLY A 20 -2.05 -8.45 -0.02
C GLY A 20 -3.39 -7.78 0.33
N ILE A 21 -3.70 -6.60 -0.25
CA ILE A 21 -4.88 -5.82 0.11
C ILE A 21 -5.98 -5.84 -0.96
N LYS A 22 -7.23 -5.76 -0.49
CA LYS A 22 -8.41 -5.65 -1.36
C LYS A 22 -8.46 -4.29 -2.07
N ARG A 23 -9.11 -4.26 -3.24
CA ARG A 23 -9.32 -3.06 -4.08
C ARG A 23 -9.86 -1.86 -3.29
N THR A 24 -10.78 -2.09 -2.35
CA THR A 24 -11.34 -1.03 -1.50
C THR A 24 -10.28 -0.36 -0.63
N LYS A 25 -9.38 -1.14 -0.02
CA LYS A 25 -8.28 -0.63 0.80
C LYS A 25 -7.28 0.12 -0.08
N MET A 26 -6.95 -0.43 -1.25
CA MET A 26 -6.10 0.25 -2.25
C MET A 26 -6.65 1.63 -2.64
N PHE A 27 -7.98 1.73 -2.82
CA PHE A 27 -8.64 2.99 -3.15
C PHE A 27 -8.60 4.00 -1.99
N GLN A 28 -8.71 3.53 -0.75
CA GLN A 28 -8.54 4.37 0.45
C GLN A 28 -7.11 4.89 0.57
N LEU A 29 -6.09 4.05 0.39
CA LEU A 29 -4.68 4.47 0.43
C LEU A 29 -4.37 5.52 -0.65
N ARG A 30 -4.96 5.37 -1.84
CA ARG A 30 -4.89 6.37 -2.90
C ARG A 30 -5.53 7.69 -2.47
N LYS A 31 -6.71 7.65 -1.85
CA LYS A 31 -7.43 8.83 -1.36
C LYS A 31 -6.69 9.53 -0.22
N ASN A 32 -5.99 8.77 0.62
CA ASN A 32 -5.21 9.29 1.74
C ASN A 32 -3.81 9.79 1.32
N HIS A 33 -3.46 9.75 0.03
CA HIS A 33 -2.14 10.13 -0.49
C HIS A 33 -0.97 9.32 0.13
N GLU A 34 -1.25 8.10 0.60
CA GLU A 34 -0.26 7.23 1.26
C GLU A 34 0.65 6.50 0.25
N LEU A 35 0.25 6.42 -1.02
CA LEU A 35 1.00 5.76 -2.09
C LEU A 35 1.18 6.72 -3.28
N LYS A 36 2.41 6.85 -3.78
CA LYS A 36 2.66 7.54 -5.06
C LYS A 36 2.15 6.71 -6.22
N TYR A 37 1.23 7.30 -6.97
CA TYR A 37 0.66 6.69 -8.17
C TYR A 37 0.73 7.68 -9.34
N ALA A 38 0.81 7.12 -10.54
CA ALA A 38 0.67 7.84 -11.80
C ALA A 38 -0.52 7.24 -12.57
N VAL A 39 -1.20 8.08 -13.33
CA VAL A 39 -2.27 7.65 -14.22
C VAL A 39 -1.79 7.92 -15.63
N ASP A 40 -1.75 6.87 -16.44
CA ASP A 40 -1.41 6.95 -17.85
C ASP A 40 -2.61 6.40 -18.65
N GLY A 41 -3.34 7.33 -19.26
CA GLY A 41 -4.63 7.08 -19.89
C GLY A 41 -5.67 6.51 -18.91
N HIS A 42 -6.09 5.26 -19.15
CA HIS A 42 -7.03 4.53 -18.29
C HIS A 42 -6.35 3.58 -17.29
N LYS A 43 -5.01 3.51 -17.29
CA LYS A 43 -4.26 2.60 -16.42
C LYS A 43 -3.65 3.37 -15.26
N VAL A 44 -3.77 2.81 -14.06
CA VAL A 44 -3.16 3.35 -12.84
C VAL A 44 -1.94 2.52 -12.51
N TYR A 45 -0.82 3.22 -12.35
CA TYR A 45 0.47 2.67 -11.98
C TYR A 45 0.86 3.19 -10.60
N VAL A 46 1.47 2.33 -9.79
CA VAL A 46 1.92 2.65 -8.45
C VAL A 46 3.42 2.44 -8.41
N LEU A 47 4.13 3.37 -7.78
CA LEU A 47 5.57 3.30 -7.69
C LEU A 47 5.97 2.24 -6.65
N ARG A 48 6.81 1.27 -7.04
CA ARG A 48 7.20 0.17 -6.15
C ARG A 48 7.90 0.65 -4.87
N ILE A 49 8.80 1.64 -4.95
CA ILE A 49 9.43 2.21 -3.76
C ILE A 49 8.41 2.78 -2.77
N SER A 50 7.32 3.41 -3.22
CA SER A 50 6.29 3.89 -2.28
C SER A 50 5.47 2.76 -1.65
N ILE A 51 5.32 1.62 -2.34
CA ILE A 51 4.73 0.43 -1.74
C ILE A 51 5.65 -0.12 -0.65
N ASP A 52 6.96 -0.16 -0.93
CA ASP A 52 7.98 -0.61 0.02
C ASP A 52 8.07 0.32 1.24
N GLU A 53 8.10 1.64 1.04
CA GLU A 53 8.04 2.64 2.13
C GLU A 53 6.77 2.49 2.98
N TYR A 54 5.63 2.20 2.34
CA TYR A 54 4.38 1.94 3.05
C TYR A 54 4.47 0.65 3.87
N LEU A 55 4.99 -0.42 3.28
CA LEU A 55 5.19 -1.69 3.96
C LEU A 55 6.17 -1.54 5.12
N ASP A 56 7.29 -0.86 4.94
CA ASP A 56 8.26 -0.57 6.01
C ASP A 56 7.59 0.17 7.18
N ARG A 57 6.88 1.28 6.89
CA ARG A 57 6.15 2.04 7.91
C ARG A 57 5.07 1.22 8.62
N HIS A 58 4.34 0.35 7.90
CA HIS A 58 3.22 -0.40 8.47
C HIS A 58 3.62 -1.77 9.05
N MET A 59 4.71 -2.39 8.60
CA MET A 59 5.27 -3.59 9.19
C MET A 59 5.85 -3.28 10.57
N VAL A 60 6.50 -2.13 10.73
CA VAL A 60 6.94 -1.64 12.06
C VAL A 60 5.74 -1.35 12.98
N VAL A 61 4.56 -1.04 12.43
CA VAL A 61 3.33 -0.74 13.19
C VAL A 61 2.41 -1.97 13.35
N THR A 62 2.76 -3.12 12.76
CA THR A 62 1.93 -4.34 12.91
C THR A 62 1.97 -4.90 14.35
N ASP A 63 2.84 -4.38 15.22
CA ASP A 63 2.82 -4.70 16.66
C ASP A 63 1.73 -3.96 17.48
N PHE A 64 1.04 -2.94 16.94
CA PHE A 64 0.15 -2.09 17.76
C PHE A 64 -1.36 -2.11 17.43
N THR A 65 -1.82 -2.90 16.45
CA THR A 65 -3.27 -2.93 16.10
C THR A 65 -4.04 -4.13 16.66
N GLN A 66 -3.65 -4.64 17.84
CA GLN A 66 -4.53 -5.44 18.69
C GLN A 66 -5.07 -4.68 19.93
N LEU A 67 -4.83 -3.38 20.05
CA LEU A 67 -5.37 -2.55 21.13
C LEU A 67 -6.29 -1.45 20.59
N LYS A 68 -7.52 -1.81 20.22
CA LYS A 68 -8.77 -1.02 20.43
C LYS A 68 -9.87 -1.55 19.53
N LYS A 69 -10.58 -2.57 20.02
CA LYS A 69 -12.04 -2.72 19.90
C LYS A 69 -12.50 -3.81 20.87
N GLY A 70 -12.18 -3.61 22.14
CA GLY A 70 -12.81 -4.30 23.26
C GLY A 70 -13.55 -3.26 24.10
N GLY A 71 -14.88 -3.41 24.19
CA GLY A 71 -15.70 -2.85 25.26
C GLY A 71 -16.13 -1.39 25.12
N GLN A 72 -17.22 -1.16 24.39
CA GLN A 72 -18.32 -0.34 24.91
C GLN A 72 -19.62 -0.96 24.40
N HIS A 73 -20.17 -1.88 25.18
CA HIS A 73 -21.60 -2.15 25.19
C HIS A 73 -21.97 -2.58 26.61
N GLU A 74 -23.02 -1.94 27.10
CA GLU A 74 -23.72 -2.08 28.38
C GLU A 74 -23.13 -1.38 29.62
#